data_AF-A0A524KGW3-F1
#
_entry.id   AF-A0A524KGW3-F1
#
_cell.length_a   1.000
_cell.length_b   1.000
_cell.length_c   1.000
_cell.angle_alpha   90.00
_cell.angle_beta   90.00
_cell.angle_gamma   90.00
#
_symmetry.space_group_name_H-M   'P 1'
#
loop_
_entity.id
_entity.type
_entity.pdbx_description
1 polymer ?
#
loop_
_entity_poly.entity_id
_entity_poly.type
_entity_poly.pdbx_seq_one_letter_code
_entity_poly.pdbx_strand_id
1 'polypeptide(L)'
;MPQEPEKFFSSSSLRAGFALCMALAAAGCMTAKLEETRSLSTQITLDEGVVLLAKPQVEGSTTEDDFLDCVGERMTRQSGIRVHGNNAFQDALFPWFEPSTAPQRAEGVTLLLERELVRQRIEESGVRY
;
A
#
# COMPACT_ATOMS: atom_id res chain seq x y z
N MET A 1 41.14 -62.91 -18.66
CA MET A 1 39.75 -62.79 -18.17
C MET A 1 39.72 -61.71 -17.09
N PRO A 2 38.70 -60.84 -17.08
CA PRO A 2 38.71 -59.56 -16.38
C PRO A 2 38.08 -59.67 -14.98
N GLN A 3 38.51 -58.82 -14.04
CA GLN A 3 37.66 -58.33 -12.94
C GLN A 3 38.08 -56.88 -12.63
N GLU A 4 37.17 -55.94 -12.86
CA GLU A 4 37.31 -54.52 -12.49
C GLU A 4 37.13 -54.34 -10.98
N PRO A 5 37.91 -53.48 -10.29
CA PRO A 5 37.56 -53.05 -8.95
C PRO A 5 36.58 -51.87 -9.00
N GLU A 6 35.44 -52.09 -8.37
CA GLU A 6 34.28 -51.23 -8.30
C GLU A 6 34.57 -49.86 -7.65
N LYS A 7 33.92 -48.83 -8.20
CA LYS A 7 34.05 -47.43 -7.80
C LYS A 7 33.43 -47.21 -6.42
N PHE A 8 34.26 -47.11 -5.39
CA PHE A 8 33.88 -46.66 -4.04
C PHE A 8 33.60 -45.15 -4.04
N PHE A 9 32.50 -44.72 -4.66
CA PHE A 9 32.04 -43.33 -4.57
C PHE A 9 31.29 -43.15 -3.24
N SER A 10 32.01 -42.60 -2.25
CA SER A 10 31.59 -42.42 -0.86
C SER A 10 30.27 -41.66 -0.72
N SER A 11 29.28 -42.29 -0.08
CA SER A 11 27.97 -41.72 0.31
C SER A 11 28.07 -40.38 1.04
N SER A 12 29.18 -40.13 1.76
CA SER A 12 29.42 -38.88 2.48
C SER A 12 29.62 -37.68 1.53
N SER A 13 30.26 -37.89 0.38
CA SER A 13 30.49 -36.83 -0.62
C SER A 13 29.19 -36.46 -1.35
N LEU A 14 28.27 -37.43 -1.52
CA LEU A 14 26.93 -37.16 -2.06
C LEU A 14 26.09 -36.28 -1.13
N ARG A 15 26.12 -36.56 0.18
CA ARG A 15 25.37 -35.79 1.18
C ARG A 15 25.85 -34.36 1.30
N ALA A 16 27.17 -34.15 1.30
CA ALA A 16 27.77 -32.82 1.34
C ALA A 16 27.46 -32.00 0.07
N GLY A 17 27.51 -32.63 -1.10
CA GLY A 17 27.14 -31.98 -2.36
C GLY A 17 25.66 -31.59 -2.39
N PHE A 18 24.77 -32.47 -1.94
CA PHE A 18 23.33 -32.18 -1.87
C PHE A 18 23.00 -31.02 -0.91
N ALA A 19 23.63 -30.99 0.27
CA ALA A 19 23.44 -29.90 1.22
C ALA A 19 23.93 -28.54 0.68
N LEU A 20 25.07 -28.52 -0.02
CA LEU A 20 25.60 -27.30 -0.64
C LEU A 20 24.70 -26.80 -1.77
N CYS A 21 24.20 -27.69 -2.62
CA CYS A 21 23.23 -27.33 -3.67
C CYS A 21 21.93 -26.78 -3.09
N MET A 22 21.43 -27.36 -2.00
CA MET A 22 20.20 -26.89 -1.33
C MET A 22 20.41 -25.50 -0.71
N ALA A 23 21.58 -25.23 -0.11
CA ALA A 23 21.92 -23.91 0.42
C ALA A 23 22.03 -22.85 -0.69
N LEU A 24 22.65 -23.20 -1.82
CA LEU A 24 22.73 -22.32 -3.00
C LEU A 24 21.36 -22.03 -3.61
N ALA A 25 20.46 -23.02 -3.63
CA ALA A 25 19.09 -22.82 -4.12
C ALA A 25 18.24 -21.92 -3.19
N ALA A 26 18.48 -21.96 -1.88
CA ALA A 26 17.76 -21.13 -0.92
C ALA A 26 18.22 -19.66 -0.90
N ALA A 27 19.44 -19.37 -1.35
CA ALA A 27 20.00 -18.01 -1.38
C ALA A 27 19.32 -17.06 -2.38
N GLY A 28 18.44 -17.56 -3.25
CA GLY A 28 17.74 -16.78 -4.28
C GLY A 28 16.31 -16.34 -3.94
N CYS A 29 15.82 -16.54 -2.72
CA CYS A 29 14.46 -16.10 -2.35
C CYS A 29 14.34 -14.56 -2.38
N MET A 30 13.60 -14.04 -3.35
CA MET A 30 13.21 -12.63 -3.44
C MET A 30 11.73 -12.49 -3.12
N THR A 31 11.37 -11.59 -2.19
CA THR A 31 9.98 -11.15 -2.03
C THR A 31 9.78 -9.88 -2.84
N ALA A 32 8.89 -9.90 -3.81
CA ALA A 32 8.45 -8.69 -4.51
C ALA A 32 7.12 -8.22 -3.90
N LYS A 33 7.04 -6.94 -3.56
CA LYS A 33 5.78 -6.27 -3.27
C LYS A 33 5.42 -5.46 -4.50
N LEU A 34 4.26 -5.72 -5.09
CA LEU A 34 3.73 -4.93 -6.20
C LEU A 34 2.78 -3.89 -5.60
N GLU A 35 3.15 -2.62 -5.65
CA GLU A 35 2.26 -1.51 -5.34
C GLU A 35 1.66 -0.99 -6.65
N GLU A 36 0.33 -0.91 -6.69
CA GLU A 36 -0.39 -0.42 -7.86
C GLU A 36 -0.59 1.09 -7.75
N THR A 37 0.05 1.85 -8.63
CA THR A 37 -0.21 3.29 -8.79
C THR A 37 -1.19 3.48 -9.94
N ARG A 38 -2.39 3.98 -9.65
CA ARG A 38 -3.34 4.45 -10.67
C ARG A 38 -3.34 5.97 -10.72
N SER A 39 -2.94 6.52 -11.86
CA SER A 39 -3.15 7.93 -12.19
C SER A 39 -4.20 8.03 -13.30
N LEU A 40 -5.32 8.66 -12.99
CA LEU A 40 -6.34 9.05 -13.97
C LEU A 40 -6.14 10.53 -14.31
N SER A 41 -6.27 10.89 -15.58
CA SER A 41 -6.30 12.30 -15.97
C SER A 41 -7.65 12.89 -15.53
N THR A 42 -7.70 13.45 -14.33
CA THR A 42 -8.85 14.20 -13.84
C THR A 42 -8.57 15.69 -13.99
N GLN A 43 -9.58 16.47 -14.36
CA GLN A 43 -9.51 17.93 -14.28
C GLN A 43 -10.13 18.32 -12.95
N ILE A 44 -9.34 18.97 -12.09
CA ILE A 44 -9.80 19.55 -10.82
C ILE A 44 -10.13 21.01 -11.10
N THR A 45 -11.39 21.40 -10.93
CA THR A 45 -11.81 22.80 -11.07
C THR A 45 -11.45 23.61 -9.83
N LEU A 46 -11.52 24.95 -9.92
CA LEU A 46 -11.13 25.86 -8.83
C LEU A 46 -11.99 25.73 -7.56
N ASP A 47 -13.20 25.21 -7.70
CA ASP A 47 -14.14 24.96 -6.62
C ASP A 47 -13.94 23.59 -5.94
N GLU A 48 -13.28 22.66 -6.63
CA GLU A 48 -13.04 21.29 -6.17
C GLU A 48 -11.72 21.19 -5.37
N GLY A 49 -11.71 20.31 -4.36
CA GLY A 49 -10.54 20.02 -3.54
C GLY A 49 -10.21 18.53 -3.51
N VAL A 50 -9.02 18.20 -3.02
CA VAL A 50 -8.57 16.81 -2.81
C VAL A 50 -8.29 16.57 -1.33
N VAL A 51 -8.28 15.31 -0.90
CA VAL A 51 -7.86 14.92 0.45
C VAL A 51 -6.66 13.97 0.38
N LEU A 52 -5.69 14.19 1.26
CA LEU A 52 -4.59 13.27 1.50
C LEU A 52 -4.98 12.34 2.64
N LEU A 53 -5.31 11.09 2.34
CA LEU A 53 -5.71 10.12 3.34
C LEU A 53 -4.50 9.38 3.92
N ALA A 54 -4.41 9.36 5.25
CA ALA A 54 -3.52 8.44 5.94
C ALA A 54 -3.92 6.99 5.61
N LYS A 55 -2.93 6.12 5.37
CA LYS A 55 -3.21 4.68 5.32
C LYS A 55 -3.61 4.24 6.73
N PRO A 56 -4.78 3.59 6.92
CA PRO A 56 -5.18 3.12 8.24
C PRO A 56 -4.11 2.16 8.80
N GLN A 57 -3.51 2.53 9.94
CA GLN A 57 -2.63 1.67 10.72
C GLN A 57 -3.34 1.28 12.02
N VAL A 58 -3.09 0.07 12.51
CA VAL A 58 -3.66 -0.42 13.78
C VAL A 58 -3.02 0.28 14.99
N GLU A 59 -1.81 0.82 14.81
CA GLU A 59 -1.10 1.61 15.80
C GLU A 59 -1.00 3.05 15.28
N GLY A 60 -1.75 3.96 15.89
CA GLY A 60 -1.82 5.35 15.50
C GLY A 60 -0.51 6.07 15.83
N SER A 61 0.27 6.41 14.81
CA SER A 61 1.36 7.37 14.95
C SER A 61 0.85 8.77 14.62
N THR A 62 0.78 9.63 15.63
CA THR A 62 0.49 11.07 15.49
C THR A 62 1.46 11.78 14.54
N THR A 63 2.65 11.20 14.32
CA THR A 63 3.67 11.70 13.38
C THR A 63 3.18 11.75 11.93
N GLU A 64 2.19 10.94 11.56
CA GLU A 64 1.64 10.96 10.21
C GLU A 64 0.88 12.26 9.90
N ASP A 65 0.24 12.89 10.88
CA ASP A 65 -0.57 14.10 10.67
C ASP A 65 0.31 15.28 10.24
N ASP A 66 1.40 15.54 10.96
CA ASP A 66 2.37 16.61 10.62
C ASP A 66 2.98 16.39 9.23
N PHE A 67 3.20 15.12 8.84
CA PHE A 67 3.69 14.79 7.52
C PHE A 67 2.66 15.09 6.43
N LEU A 68 1.39 14.70 6.63
CA LEU A 68 0.31 14.98 5.69
C LEU A 68 0.07 16.48 5.54
N ASP A 69 0.12 17.24 6.63
CA ASP A 69 -0.01 18.69 6.62
C ASP A 69 1.11 19.36 5.82
N CYS A 70 2.35 18.94 6.03
CA CYS A 70 3.51 19.42 5.27
C CYS A 70 3.36 19.15 3.76
N VAL A 71 2.92 17.94 3.38
CA VAL A 71 2.69 17.58 1.98
C VAL A 71 1.54 18.39 1.39
N GLY A 72 0.42 18.51 2.11
CA GLY A 72 -0.76 19.26 1.67
C GLY A 72 -0.47 20.75 1.46
N GLU A 73 0.31 21.36 2.36
CA GLU A 73 0.73 22.75 2.25
C GLU A 73 1.66 22.97 1.05
N ARG A 74 2.57 22.03 0.78
CA ARG A 74 3.42 22.08 -0.43
C ARG A 74 2.62 21.92 -1.70
N MET A 75 1.67 20.98 -1.76
CA MET A 75 0.80 20.80 -2.92
C MET A 75 -0.02 22.06 -3.19
N THR A 76 -0.66 22.62 -2.16
CA THR A 76 -1.44 23.86 -2.28
C THR A 76 -0.61 25.00 -2.86
N ARG A 77 0.65 25.18 -2.40
CA ARG A 77 1.55 26.22 -2.92
C ARG A 77 2.02 25.98 -4.36
N GLN A 78 2.19 24.73 -4.78
CA GLN A 78 2.77 24.40 -6.08
C GLN A 78 1.74 24.27 -7.20
N SER A 79 0.57 23.70 -6.92
CA SER A 79 -0.47 23.45 -7.91
C SER A 79 -1.68 24.39 -7.78
N GLY A 80 -1.84 25.07 -6.64
CA GLY A 80 -3.03 25.86 -6.33
C GLY A 80 -4.27 25.02 -5.99
N ILE A 81 -4.14 23.69 -5.94
CA ILE A 81 -5.24 22.77 -5.58
C ILE A 81 -5.53 22.92 -4.09
N ARG A 82 -6.82 23.02 -3.73
CA ARG A 82 -7.27 23.00 -2.34
C ARG A 82 -7.09 21.59 -1.76
N VAL A 83 -6.32 21.47 -0.68
CA VAL A 83 -6.14 20.21 0.04
C VAL A 83 -6.93 20.25 1.35
N HIS A 84 -7.83 19.30 1.54
CA HIS A 84 -8.61 19.10 2.76
C HIS A 84 -7.81 18.27 3.77
N GLY A 85 -7.93 18.63 5.05
CA GLY A 85 -7.25 17.93 6.14
C GLY A 85 -7.80 16.52 6.36
N ASN A 86 -6.91 15.55 6.60
CA ASN A 86 -7.26 14.15 6.80
C ASN A 86 -8.29 13.95 7.92
N ASN A 87 -7.99 14.44 9.13
CA ASN A 87 -8.81 14.17 10.31
C ASN A 87 -10.22 14.75 10.18
N ALA A 88 -10.33 16.01 9.73
CA ALA A 88 -11.62 16.65 9.50
C ALA A 88 -12.47 15.92 8.44
N PHE A 89 -11.82 15.37 7.40
CA PHE A 89 -12.50 14.57 6.39
C PHE A 89 -12.98 13.22 6.94
N GLN A 90 -12.14 12.53 7.71
CA GLN A 90 -12.51 11.26 8.35
C GLN A 90 -13.67 11.45 9.35
N ASP A 91 -13.60 12.48 10.19
CA ASP A 91 -14.64 12.83 11.15
C ASP A 91 -15.97 13.18 10.45
N ALA A 92 -15.91 13.93 9.35
CA ALA A 92 -17.09 14.26 8.55
C ALA A 92 -17.74 13.00 7.96
N LEU A 93 -16.95 11.97 7.66
CA LEU A 93 -17.41 10.68 7.14
C LEU A 93 -17.49 9.60 8.22
N PHE A 94 -17.70 9.97 9.49
CA PHE A 94 -18.05 9.00 10.51
C PHE A 94 -19.30 8.19 10.10
N PRO A 95 -19.31 6.85 10.27
CA PRO A 95 -18.29 6.00 10.91
C PRO A 95 -17.36 5.28 9.91
N TRP A 96 -17.29 5.70 8.64
CA TRP A 96 -16.70 4.87 7.57
C TRP A 96 -15.17 4.85 7.52
N PHE A 97 -14.51 5.78 8.21
CA PHE A 97 -13.04 5.83 8.36
C PHE A 97 -12.56 5.54 9.79
N GLU A 98 -13.43 5.02 10.66
CA GLU A 98 -13.03 4.56 11.99
C GLU A 98 -12.11 3.34 11.92
N PRO A 99 -11.24 3.09 12.91
CA PRO A 99 -10.30 1.96 12.89
C PRO A 99 -10.93 0.59 12.57
N SER A 100 -12.18 0.37 13.00
CA SER A 100 -12.91 -0.88 12.76
C SER A 100 -13.55 -1.02 11.37
N THR A 101 -13.69 0.07 10.62
CA THR A 101 -14.52 0.15 9.39
C THR A 101 -13.75 0.77 8.21
N ALA A 102 -12.64 1.44 8.48
CA ALA A 102 -11.78 2.08 7.49
C ALA A 102 -11.29 1.08 6.44
N PRO A 103 -11.44 1.39 5.14
CA PRO A 103 -10.89 0.57 4.08
C PRO A 103 -9.36 0.48 4.14
N GLN A 104 -8.83 -0.73 4.19
CA GLN A 104 -7.38 -0.98 4.33
C GLN A 104 -6.59 -0.85 3.01
N ARG A 105 -7.31 -0.81 1.88
CA ARG A 105 -6.79 -0.75 0.51
C ARG A 105 -7.63 0.18 -0.34
N ALA A 106 -7.05 0.70 -1.43
CA ALA A 106 -7.68 1.65 -2.34
C ALA A 106 -8.98 1.10 -2.95
N GLU A 107 -9.06 -0.20 -3.27
CA GLU A 107 -10.27 -0.80 -3.82
C GLU A 107 -11.44 -0.73 -2.82
N GLY A 108 -11.13 -0.84 -1.53
CA GLY A 108 -12.14 -0.68 -0.48
C GLY A 108 -12.63 0.76 -0.37
N VAL A 109 -11.78 1.75 -0.68
CA VAL A 109 -12.19 3.16 -0.77
C VAL A 109 -13.13 3.33 -1.96
N THR A 110 -12.81 2.79 -3.14
CA THR A 110 -13.71 2.82 -4.31
C THR A 110 -15.08 2.22 -3.98
N LEU A 111 -15.12 1.03 -3.37
CA LEU A 111 -16.38 0.40 -2.95
C LEU A 111 -17.15 1.20 -1.90
N LEU A 112 -16.44 1.93 -1.04
CA LEU A 112 -17.08 2.81 -0.06
C LEU A 112 -17.74 4.01 -0.74
N LEU A 113 -17.09 4.58 -1.76
CA LEU A 113 -17.56 5.73 -2.54
C LEU A 113 -18.78 5.40 -3.43
N GLU A 114 -19.00 4.12 -3.75
CA GLU A 114 -20.21 3.66 -4.45
C GLU A 114 -21.48 3.72 -3.58
N ARG A 115 -21.34 3.86 -2.25
CA ARG A 115 -22.49 3.95 -1.34
C ARG A 115 -23.10 5.34 -1.43
N GLU A 116 -24.39 5.39 -1.76
CA GLU A 116 -25.14 6.64 -1.96
C GLU A 116 -24.97 7.66 -0.81
N LEU A 117 -25.11 7.21 0.44
CA LEU A 117 -24.99 8.06 1.62
C LEU A 117 -23.58 8.65 1.80
N VAL A 118 -22.55 7.89 1.45
CA VAL A 118 -21.16 8.35 1.54
C VAL A 118 -20.87 9.35 0.44
N ARG A 119 -21.29 9.02 -0.79
CA ARG A 119 -21.14 9.89 -1.95
C ARG A 119 -21.75 11.26 -1.72
N GLN A 120 -23.01 11.32 -1.28
CA GLN A 120 -23.69 12.59 -1.00
C GLN A 120 -22.92 13.45 0.02
N ARG A 121 -22.37 12.81 1.05
CA ARG A 121 -21.61 13.50 2.09
C ARG A 121 -20.27 14.04 1.59
N ILE A 122 -19.64 13.35 0.64
CA ILE A 122 -18.42 13.81 -0.01
C ILE A 122 -18.70 14.96 -0.96
N GLU A 123 -19.79 14.87 -1.74
CA GLU A 123 -20.23 15.95 -2.63
C GLU A 123 -20.51 17.24 -1.84
N GLU A 124 -21.15 17.15 -0.67
CA GLU A 124 -21.36 18.28 0.26
C GLU A 124 -20.05 18.90 0.77
N SER A 125 -18.97 18.12 0.86
CA SER A 125 -17.67 18.59 1.35
C SER A 125 -16.82 19.31 0.28
N GLY A 126 -17.23 19.23 -1.00
CA GLY A 126 -16.48 19.78 -2.14
C GLY A 126 -15.22 18.99 -2.52
N VAL A 127 -15.07 17.76 -1.99
CA VAL A 127 -13.94 16.88 -2.29
C VAL A 127 -14.21 16.08 -3.56
N ARG A 128 -13.25 16.06 -4.47
CA ARG A 128 -13.20 15.20 -5.66
C ARG A 128 -12.48 13.89 -5.37
N TYR A 129 -13.00 12.79 -5.92
CA TYR A 129 -12.43 11.44 -5.83
C TYR A 129 -12.35 10.76 -7.20
#